data_AF-A0A7V7VCF2-F1
#
_entry.id   AF-A0A7V7VCF2-F1
#
_cell.length_a   1.000
_cell.length_b   1.000
_cell.length_c   1.000
_cell.angle_alpha   90.00
_cell.angle_beta   90.00
_cell.angle_gamma   90.00
#
_symmetry.space_group_name_H-M   'P 1'
#
loop_
_entity.id
_entity.type
_entity.pdbx_description
1 polymer ?
#
loop_
_entity_poly.entity_id
_entity_poly.type
_entity_poly.pdbx_seq_one_letter_code
_entity_poly.pdbx_strand_id
1 'polypeptide(L)'
;MKRNPLIPFALIAALGIIVMFVFSFQGLNKSKELADAKNGGKPAQTASKPEDIVKQSCTSCHGDQLQGAVGPNLQKIGGKLSKEEIQEVISKGKGNMPPNIVPADQAAKVADWLSKKK
;
A
#
# COMPACT_ATOMS: atom_id res chain seq x y z
N MET A 1 62.69 -8.57 -1.17
CA MET A 1 61.35 -7.95 -1.07
C MET A 1 60.87 -7.55 -2.46
N LYS A 2 60.02 -8.37 -3.13
CA LYS A 2 59.37 -8.00 -4.40
C LYS A 2 57.94 -7.55 -4.08
N ARG A 3 57.77 -6.27 -3.73
CA ARG A 3 56.43 -5.68 -3.60
C ARG A 3 55.96 -5.33 -5.00
N ASN A 4 55.09 -6.18 -5.56
CA ASN A 4 54.54 -5.96 -6.89
C ASN A 4 53.62 -4.72 -6.82
N PRO A 5 53.90 -3.65 -7.57
CA PRO A 5 53.17 -2.38 -7.46
C PRO A 5 51.68 -2.50 -7.81
N LEU A 6 51.27 -3.63 -8.41
CA LEU A 6 49.88 -3.96 -8.73
C LEU A 6 49.06 -4.49 -7.55
N ILE A 7 49.70 -4.96 -6.47
CA ILE A 7 49.01 -5.49 -5.27
C ILE A 7 48.08 -4.45 -4.62
N PRO A 8 48.51 -3.19 -4.36
CA PRO A 8 47.60 -2.19 -3.79
C PRO A 8 46.43 -1.85 -4.71
N PHE A 9 46.62 -1.83 -6.02
CA PHE A 9 45.54 -1.57 -6.99
C PHE A 9 44.53 -2.72 -7.05
N ALA A 10 44.99 -3.97 -6.98
CA ALA A 10 44.10 -5.13 -6.93
C ALA A 10 43.23 -5.16 -5.67
N LEU A 11 43.76 -4.72 -4.52
CA LEU A 11 43.01 -4.64 -3.26
C LEU A 11 41.93 -3.55 -3.30
N ILE A 12 42.23 -2.38 -3.87
CA ILE A 12 41.26 -1.30 -4.04
C ILE A 12 40.14 -1.72 -5.00
N ALA A 13 40.48 -2.40 -6.10
CA ALA A 13 39.50 -2.91 -7.06
C ALA A 13 38.57 -3.97 -6.43
N ALA A 14 39.11 -4.90 -5.64
CA ALA A 14 38.32 -5.90 -4.93
C ALA A 14 37.37 -5.27 -3.90
N LEU A 15 37.84 -4.28 -3.14
CA LEU A 15 37.00 -3.53 -2.19
C LEU A 15 35.86 -2.78 -2.90
N GLY A 16 36.13 -2.14 -4.04
CA GLY A 16 35.12 -1.43 -4.82
C GLY A 16 34.01 -2.36 -5.35
N ILE A 17 34.38 -3.54 -5.83
CA ILE A 17 33.44 -4.55 -6.32
C ILE A 17 32.55 -5.05 -5.16
N ILE A 18 33.14 -5.32 -3.99
CA ILE A 18 32.39 -5.76 -2.79
C ILE A 18 31.39 -4.68 -2.34
N VAL A 19 31.80 -3.41 -2.32
CA VAL A 19 30.91 -2.29 -1.96
C VAL A 19 29.74 -2.17 -2.95
N MET A 20 29.99 -2.34 -4.26
CA MET A 20 28.93 -2.35 -5.27
C MET A 20 27.91 -3.48 -5.04
N PHE A 21 28.36 -4.69 -4.70
CA PHE A 21 27.46 -5.81 -4.43
C PHE A 21 26.64 -5.61 -3.14
N VAL A 22 27.24 -5.04 -2.08
CA VAL A 22 26.54 -4.71 -0.83
C VAL A 22 25.51 -3.59 -1.04
N PHE A 23 25.85 -2.57 -1.84
CA PHE A 23 24.91 -1.50 -2.18
C PHE A 23 23.79 -2.00 -3.11
N SER A 24 24.08 -2.96 -3.98
CA SER A 24 23.08 -3.62 -4.83
C SER A 24 22.09 -4.48 -4.03
N PHE A 25 22.56 -5.18 -2.98
CA PHE A 25 21.67 -5.93 -2.07
C PHE A 25 20.75 -5.01 -1.25
N GLN A 26 21.28 -3.87 -0.78
CA GLN A 26 20.45 -2.81 -0.17
C GLN A 26 19.52 -2.14 -1.20
N GLY A 27 19.94 -2.06 -2.45
CA GLY A 27 19.16 -1.58 -3.59
C GLY A 27 17.95 -2.45 -3.91
N LEU A 28 18.09 -3.78 -3.96
CA LEU A 28 16.97 -4.70 -4.22
C LEU A 28 15.93 -4.70 -3.09
N ASN A 29 16.34 -4.55 -1.84
CA ASN A 29 15.39 -4.42 -0.72
C ASN A 29 14.64 -3.07 -0.74
N LYS A 30 15.30 -1.98 -1.16
CA LYS A 30 14.65 -0.68 -1.40
C LYS A 30 13.90 -0.59 -2.73
N SER A 31 14.12 -1.51 -3.67
CA SER A 31 13.37 -1.59 -4.93
C SER A 31 11.92 -2.02 -4.70
N LYS A 32 11.65 -2.76 -3.61
CA LYS A 32 10.29 -3.11 -3.17
C LYS A 32 9.52 -1.93 -2.58
N GLU A 33 10.22 -0.90 -2.11
CA GLU A 33 9.64 0.32 -1.54
C GLU A 33 9.62 1.49 -2.54
N LEU A 34 10.55 1.50 -3.51
CA LEU A 34 10.61 2.50 -4.58
C LEU A 34 9.78 2.15 -5.82
N ALA A 35 9.35 0.88 -5.98
CA ALA A 35 8.33 0.50 -6.97
C ALA A 35 6.94 1.09 -6.64
N ASP A 36 6.68 1.48 -5.39
CA ASP A 36 5.45 2.17 -4.98
C ASP A 36 5.50 3.70 -5.17
N ALA A 37 6.69 4.29 -5.39
CA ALA A 37 6.87 5.74 -5.38
C ALA A 37 7.03 6.39 -6.76
N LYS A 38 7.13 5.61 -7.86
CA LYS A 38 7.29 6.20 -9.21
C LYS A 38 6.54 5.41 -10.29
N ASN A 39 5.48 6.06 -10.79
CA ASN A 39 4.72 5.80 -12.01
C ASN A 39 3.57 4.77 -11.90
N GLY A 40 2.33 5.28 -11.83
CA GLY A 40 1.44 5.32 -13.01
C GLY A 40 1.27 4.06 -13.85
N GLY A 41 1.45 2.86 -13.31
CA GLY A 41 1.33 1.60 -14.02
C GLY A 41 0.82 0.52 -13.10
N LYS A 42 -0.46 0.18 -13.24
CA LYS A 42 -1.12 -1.00 -12.66
C LYS A 42 -0.17 -2.22 -12.66
N PRO A 43 0.23 -2.76 -11.49
CA PRO A 43 0.52 -4.17 -11.39
C PRO A 43 -0.78 -4.90 -11.05
N ALA A 44 -0.89 -6.09 -11.62
CA ALA A 44 -1.96 -7.04 -11.41
C ALA A 44 -2.40 -7.14 -9.94
N GLN A 45 -3.72 -7.24 -9.80
CA GLN A 45 -4.48 -7.84 -8.70
C GLN A 45 -3.65 -8.70 -7.75
N THR A 46 -2.93 -8.06 -6.85
CA THR A 46 -2.63 -8.67 -5.56
C THR A 46 -3.87 -8.42 -4.74
N ALA A 47 -4.39 -9.44 -4.06
CA ALA A 47 -5.51 -9.27 -3.15
C ALA A 47 -5.11 -8.28 -2.04
N SER A 48 -5.25 -6.98 -2.30
CA SER A 48 -4.94 -5.92 -1.34
C SER A 48 -5.79 -6.17 -0.11
N LYS A 49 -5.15 -6.11 1.05
CA LYS A 49 -5.85 -6.28 2.32
C LYS A 49 -6.93 -5.21 2.42
N PRO A 50 -8.10 -5.49 3.02
CA PRO A 50 -9.16 -4.51 3.15
C PRO A 50 -8.67 -3.24 3.86
N GLU A 51 -7.74 -3.36 4.81
CA GLU A 51 -7.09 -2.23 5.49
C GLU A 51 -6.35 -1.29 4.53
N ASP A 52 -5.63 -1.85 3.55
CA ASP A 52 -4.83 -1.07 2.60
C ASP A 52 -5.76 -0.32 1.63
N ILE A 53 -6.81 -1.00 1.17
CA ILE A 53 -7.84 -0.38 0.31
C ILE A 53 -8.52 0.78 1.04
N VAL A 54 -8.87 0.58 2.30
CA VAL A 54 -9.48 1.62 3.16
C VAL A 54 -8.53 2.80 3.36
N LYS A 55 -7.25 2.54 3.67
CA LYS A 55 -6.24 3.58 3.83
C LYS A 55 -5.97 4.37 2.55
N GLN A 56 -6.08 3.72 1.39
CA GLN A 56 -5.81 4.36 0.11
C GLN A 56 -7.03 5.16 -0.40
N SER A 57 -8.24 4.69 -0.14
CA SER A 57 -9.44 5.17 -0.85
C SER A 57 -10.54 5.76 0.04
N CYS A 58 -10.51 5.52 1.36
CA CYS A 58 -11.62 5.87 2.26
C CYS A 58 -11.24 6.92 3.33
N THR A 59 -10.00 6.90 3.80
CA THR A 59 -9.51 7.79 4.87
C THR A 59 -9.51 9.27 4.50
N SER A 60 -9.35 9.59 3.21
CA SER A 60 -9.39 10.98 2.72
C SER A 60 -10.70 11.71 3.06
N CYS A 61 -11.83 10.99 3.11
CA CYS A 61 -13.13 11.55 3.45
C CYS A 61 -13.60 11.15 4.86
N HIS A 62 -13.28 9.93 5.31
CA HIS A 62 -13.77 9.40 6.58
C HIS A 62 -12.76 9.55 7.74
N GLY A 63 -11.63 10.20 7.51
CA GLY A 63 -10.55 10.39 8.49
C GLY A 63 -9.60 9.19 8.56
N ASP A 64 -8.37 9.45 9.01
CA ASP A 64 -7.27 8.46 9.05
C ASP A 64 -7.61 7.20 9.86
N GLN A 65 -8.43 7.35 10.90
CA GLN A 65 -8.90 6.27 11.77
C GLN A 65 -10.37 5.95 11.56
N LEU A 66 -10.96 6.40 10.45
CA LEU A 66 -12.39 6.29 10.14
C LEU A 66 -13.30 6.99 11.15
N GLN A 67 -12.75 7.94 11.91
CA GLN A 67 -13.45 8.68 12.96
C GLN A 67 -14.53 9.64 12.42
N GLY A 68 -14.55 9.85 11.11
CA GLY A 68 -15.35 10.84 10.42
C GLY A 68 -14.55 12.12 10.18
N ALA A 69 -14.73 12.71 9.00
CA ALA A 69 -14.16 14.01 8.64
C ALA A 69 -15.16 14.74 7.73
N VAL A 70 -15.06 14.53 6.42
CA VAL A 70 -16.05 14.97 5.43
C VAL A 70 -17.25 14.01 5.41
N GLY A 71 -16.96 12.72 5.49
CA GLY A 71 -17.93 11.65 5.63
C GLY A 71 -18.16 11.26 7.10
N PRO A 72 -19.24 10.52 7.39
CA PRO A 72 -19.57 10.07 8.74
C PRO A 72 -18.54 9.08 9.30
N ASN A 73 -18.57 8.90 10.63
CA ASN A 73 -17.75 7.90 11.33
C ASN A 73 -18.09 6.47 10.88
N LEU A 74 -17.06 5.69 10.53
CA LEU A 74 -17.19 4.29 10.11
C LEU A 74 -16.58 3.28 11.10
N GLN A 75 -16.04 3.73 12.24
CA GLN A 75 -15.38 2.85 13.23
C GLN A 75 -16.31 1.78 13.80
N LYS A 76 -17.62 2.05 13.82
CA LYS A 76 -18.66 1.16 14.35
C LYS A 76 -19.79 0.92 13.36
N ILE A 77 -19.50 1.05 12.06
CA ILE A 77 -20.55 1.00 11.03
C ILE A 77 -21.19 -0.39 10.93
N GLY A 78 -20.46 -1.45 11.25
CA GLY A 78 -20.99 -2.82 11.31
C GLY A 78 -21.98 -3.09 12.44
N GLY A 79 -22.12 -2.15 13.38
CA GLY A 79 -23.21 -2.16 14.36
C GLY A 79 -24.50 -1.54 13.81
N LYS A 80 -24.43 -0.80 12.70
CA LYS A 80 -25.55 -0.05 12.10
C LYS A 80 -25.98 -0.61 10.75
N LEU A 81 -25.04 -1.09 9.95
CA LEU A 81 -25.26 -1.60 8.59
C LEU A 81 -24.67 -3.00 8.46
N SER A 82 -25.36 -3.84 7.69
CA SER A 82 -24.87 -5.13 7.23
C SER A 82 -23.78 -5.01 6.17
N LYS A 83 -23.09 -6.11 5.88
CA LYS A 83 -22.07 -6.18 4.83
C LYS A 83 -22.65 -5.78 3.47
N GLU A 84 -23.83 -6.28 3.15
CA GLU A 84 -24.51 -6.06 1.87
C GLU A 84 -24.87 -4.57 1.70
N GLU A 85 -25.40 -3.95 2.75
CA GLU A 85 -25.71 -2.50 2.77
C GLU A 85 -24.44 -1.65 2.63
N ILE A 86 -23.35 -2.02 3.31
CA ILE A 86 -22.08 -1.30 3.19
C ILE A 86 -21.54 -1.41 1.76
N GLN A 87 -21.59 -2.61 1.16
CA GLN A 87 -21.17 -2.81 -0.22
C GLN A 87 -22.01 -1.99 -1.19
N GLU A 88 -23.33 -1.96 -1.00
CA GLU A 88 -24.24 -1.18 -1.82
C GLU A 88 -23.93 0.32 -1.72
N VAL A 89 -23.67 0.84 -0.52
CA VAL A 89 -23.26 2.23 -0.32
C VAL A 89 -21.93 2.55 -1.02
N ILE A 90 -20.97 1.64 -1.00
CA ILE A 90 -19.69 1.83 -1.71
C ILE A 90 -19.90 1.84 -3.23
N SER A 91 -20.76 0.98 -3.76
CA SER A 91 -21.03 0.90 -5.20
C SER A 91 -21.89 2.04 -5.72
N LYS A 92 -23.00 2.36 -5.04
CA LYS A 92 -23.97 3.40 -5.46
C LYS A 92 -23.63 4.80 -4.95
N GLY A 93 -22.75 4.91 -3.97
CA GLY A 93 -22.54 6.16 -3.24
C GLY A 93 -23.73 6.47 -2.32
N LYS A 94 -23.57 7.48 -1.46
CA LYS A 94 -24.63 7.96 -0.57
C LYS A 94 -24.42 9.42 -0.22
N GLY A 95 -25.38 10.27 -0.56
CA GLY A 95 -25.28 11.71 -0.35
C GLY A 95 -24.06 12.29 -1.07
N ASN A 96 -23.09 12.80 -0.30
CA ASN A 96 -21.84 13.35 -0.84
C ASN A 96 -20.78 12.29 -1.16
N MET A 97 -20.99 11.02 -0.80
CA MET A 97 -20.07 9.94 -1.14
C MET A 97 -20.29 9.54 -2.61
N PRO A 98 -19.28 9.68 -3.48
CA PRO A 98 -19.40 9.27 -4.88
C PRO A 98 -19.58 7.75 -5.02
N PRO A 99 -20.26 7.28 -6.08
CA PRO A 99 -20.30 5.86 -6.42
C PRO A 99 -18.96 5.32 -6.92
N ASN A 100 -18.78 3.99 -6.85
CA ASN A 100 -17.69 3.25 -7.50
C ASN A 100 -16.27 3.75 -7.15
N ILE A 101 -16.04 4.14 -5.89
CA ILE A 101 -14.70 4.56 -5.40
C ILE A 101 -13.67 3.44 -5.56
N VAL A 102 -14.11 2.19 -5.41
CA VAL A 102 -13.29 0.99 -5.60
C VAL A 102 -14.01 -0.02 -6.48
N PRO A 103 -13.28 -0.92 -7.18
CA PRO A 103 -13.85 -2.04 -7.90
C PRO A 103 -14.76 -2.92 -7.03
N ALA A 104 -15.75 -3.58 -7.64
CA ALA A 104 -16.75 -4.38 -6.92
C ALA A 104 -16.14 -5.52 -6.07
N ASP A 105 -15.06 -6.15 -6.55
CA ASP A 105 -14.33 -7.19 -5.82
C ASP A 105 -13.64 -6.65 -4.56
N GLN A 106 -13.15 -5.41 -4.63
CA GLN A 106 -12.56 -4.70 -3.49
C GLN A 106 -13.62 -4.18 -2.53
N ALA A 107 -14.74 -3.67 -3.06
CA ALA A 107 -15.88 -3.20 -2.27
C ALA A 107 -16.41 -4.30 -1.34
N ALA A 108 -16.56 -5.54 -1.85
CA ALA A 108 -17.01 -6.67 -1.05
C ALA A 108 -16.06 -7.00 0.12
N LYS A 109 -14.73 -6.91 -0.10
CA LYS A 109 -13.72 -7.14 0.95
C LYS A 109 -13.73 -6.05 2.01
N VAL A 110 -13.83 -4.79 1.58
CA VAL A 110 -13.92 -3.63 2.48
C VAL A 110 -15.20 -3.68 3.30
N ALA A 111 -16.33 -4.02 2.68
CA ALA A 111 -17.61 -4.16 3.34
C ALA A 111 -17.60 -5.30 4.37
N ASP A 112 -17.00 -6.44 4.04
CA ASP A 112 -16.82 -7.55 4.98
C ASP A 112 -16.02 -7.12 6.22
N TRP A 113 -14.95 -6.36 6.01
CA TRP A 113 -14.10 -5.87 7.08
C TRP A 113 -14.78 -4.80 7.95
N LEU A 114 -15.50 -3.85 7.33
CA LEU A 114 -16.24 -2.80 8.03
C LEU A 114 -17.44 -3.35 8.81
N SER A 115 -18.13 -4.37 8.29
CA SER A 115 -19.28 -5.00 8.98
C SER A 115 -18.89 -5.71 10.28
N LYS A 116 -17.62 -6.13 10.41
CA LYS A 116 -17.07 -6.73 11.64
C LYS A 116 -16.73 -5.69 12.71
N LYS A 117 -16.72 -4.39 12.37
CA LYS A 117 -16.42 -3.31 13.31
C LYS A 117 -17.70 -2.76 13.94
N LYS A 118 -17.92 -3.06 15.22
CA LYS A 118 -19.12 -2.70 15.99
C LYS A 118 -18.78 -1.78 17.16
#